data_AF-A0A7H1J7L9-F1
#
_entry.id   AF-A0A7H1J7L9-F1
#
_cell.length_a   1.000
_cell.length_b   1.000
_cell.length_c   1.000
_cell.angle_alpha   90.00
_cell.angle_beta   90.00
_cell.angle_gamma   90.00
#
_symmetry.space_group_name_H-M   'P 1'
#
loop_
_entity.id
_entity.type
_entity.pdbx_description
1 polymer ?
#
loop_
_entity_poly.entity_id
_entity_poly.type
_entity_poly.pdbx_seq_one_letter_code
_entity_poly.pdbx_strand_id
1 'polypeptide(L)'
;MSIYKELILEADRLKEFAEYDYSEVSRLLDEAGKVAPSWSGSWLGYHSCVYYNNLETPPAGAHFSTEWGLYSRYDALGMGSTGDWVEYAFKDVINYIQEQAGNPDLSEPSKDSIKAKEAIDDVKHNTLALIHSQGLIENDGFLQKLIEEMESVKVPSKDDFLKSSLPRGQLSTRDQRVEHKIINPPHKVVECTVYGITSAFLAAGSLYKIVQRISKYLQNLESKMAIEERIGTNIFIGHGRSHDWRDLKDFVSERLNLPWDEFNRVQVAGLTNITRLAQMLDQACIAFLVMSAEDEQADGNHHARMNVIHEVGLFQGRLGFERAIVLLEEGCEEFSNIQGLGQIRYPKGNISAVFEDIRQVLERESII
;
A
#
# COMPACT_ATOMS: atom_id res chain seq x y z
N MET A 1 10.11 5.26 -17.26
CA MET A 1 10.49 5.89 -15.98
C MET A 1 10.44 4.77 -14.93
N SER A 2 10.81 4.96 -13.66
CA SER A 2 10.61 3.85 -12.71
C SER A 2 9.10 3.64 -12.52
N ILE A 3 8.64 2.37 -12.51
CA ILE A 3 7.22 2.02 -12.57
C ILE A 3 6.46 2.60 -11.38
N TYR A 4 7.07 2.57 -10.18
CA TYR A 4 6.42 3.12 -9.00
C TYR A 4 6.14 4.62 -9.14
N LYS A 5 6.96 5.37 -9.89
CA LYS A 5 6.73 6.79 -10.16
C LYS A 5 5.56 7.00 -11.12
N GLU A 6 5.45 6.16 -12.15
CA GLU A 6 4.32 6.18 -13.08
C GLU A 6 3.01 5.86 -12.34
N LEU A 7 3.03 4.90 -11.42
CA LEU A 7 1.88 4.58 -10.56
C LEU A 7 1.50 5.72 -9.60
N ILE A 8 2.47 6.50 -9.10
CA ILE A 8 2.16 7.70 -8.30
C ILE A 8 1.43 8.73 -9.16
N LEU A 9 1.88 8.95 -10.39
CA LEU A 9 1.22 9.88 -11.31
C LEU A 9 -0.21 9.42 -11.65
N GLU A 10 -0.43 8.11 -11.86
CA GLU A 10 -1.77 7.57 -12.05
C GLU A 10 -2.64 7.72 -10.80
N ALA A 11 -2.10 7.47 -9.60
CA ALA A 11 -2.82 7.69 -8.35
C ALA A 11 -3.22 9.16 -8.17
N ASP A 12 -2.33 10.11 -8.46
CA ASP A 12 -2.59 11.54 -8.28
C ASP A 12 -3.77 12.06 -9.11
N ARG A 13 -4.13 11.38 -10.21
CA ARG A 13 -5.36 11.66 -10.98
C ARG A 13 -6.65 11.49 -10.16
N LEU A 14 -6.61 10.69 -9.08
CA LEU A 14 -7.74 10.46 -8.19
C LEU A 14 -7.77 11.40 -6.99
N LYS A 15 -6.71 12.18 -6.75
CA LYS A 15 -6.52 12.93 -5.51
C LYS A 15 -7.62 13.97 -5.28
N GLU A 16 -7.95 14.75 -6.31
CA GLU A 16 -9.01 15.76 -6.21
C GLU A 16 -10.38 15.15 -5.89
N PHE A 17 -10.67 13.95 -6.42
CA PHE A 17 -11.91 13.24 -6.14
C PHE A 17 -11.91 12.58 -4.76
N ALA A 18 -10.75 12.10 -4.31
CA ALA A 18 -10.58 11.51 -2.98
C ALA A 18 -10.74 12.54 -1.85
N GLU A 19 -10.36 13.79 -2.13
CA GLU A 19 -10.45 14.94 -1.21
C GLU A 19 -11.72 15.78 -1.45
N TYR A 20 -12.65 15.31 -2.29
CA TYR A 20 -13.86 16.04 -2.65
C TYR A 20 -14.74 16.30 -1.42
N ASP A 21 -15.12 17.56 -1.20
CA ASP A 21 -16.05 17.93 -0.14
C ASP A 21 -17.50 17.76 -0.61
N TYR A 22 -18.16 16.70 -0.14
CA TYR A 22 -19.57 16.42 -0.39
C TYR A 22 -20.44 16.65 0.87
N SER A 23 -19.96 17.45 1.83
CA SER A 23 -20.70 17.76 3.08
C SER A 23 -22.05 18.44 2.79
N GLU A 24 -22.09 19.35 1.83
CA GLU A 24 -23.30 20.04 1.42
C GLU A 24 -24.40 19.07 0.96
N VAL A 25 -24.04 18.12 0.08
CA VAL A 25 -24.97 17.11 -0.44
C VAL A 25 -25.35 16.09 0.64
N SER A 26 -24.44 15.81 1.58
CA SER A 26 -24.69 14.88 2.69
C SER A 26 -25.79 15.34 3.64
N ARG A 27 -26.07 16.65 3.73
CA ARG A 27 -27.20 17.17 4.52
C ARG A 27 -28.54 16.58 4.10
N LEU A 28 -28.71 16.22 2.82
CA LEU A 28 -29.92 15.54 2.34
C LEU A 28 -30.10 14.16 2.97
N LEU A 29 -29.02 13.46 3.33
CA LEU A 29 -29.11 12.17 4.03
C LEU A 29 -29.64 12.36 5.45
N ASP A 30 -29.18 13.39 6.15
CA ASP A 30 -29.65 13.69 7.50
C ASP A 30 -31.13 14.03 7.51
N GLU A 31 -31.59 14.88 6.60
CA GLU A 31 -33.00 15.27 6.51
C GLU A 31 -33.89 14.12 5.99
N ALA A 32 -33.44 13.34 5.01
CA ALA A 32 -34.17 12.14 4.59
C ALA A 32 -34.27 11.11 5.72
N GLY A 33 -33.21 10.97 6.53
CA GLY A 33 -33.17 10.11 7.71
C GLY A 33 -34.12 10.55 8.82
N LYS A 34 -34.40 11.86 8.96
CA LYS A 34 -35.44 12.37 9.88
C LYS A 34 -36.86 12.10 9.37
N VAL A 35 -37.07 12.09 8.06
CA VAL A 35 -38.37 11.78 7.44
C VAL A 35 -38.66 10.27 7.46
N ALA A 36 -37.64 9.42 7.30
CA ALA A 36 -37.80 7.98 7.18
C ALA A 36 -38.66 7.30 8.28
N PRO A 37 -38.56 7.66 9.58
CA PRO A 37 -39.41 7.09 10.63
C PRO A 37 -40.90 7.39 10.49
N SER A 38 -41.27 8.45 9.78
CA SER A 38 -42.68 8.80 9.52
C SER A 38 -43.31 7.97 8.40
N TRP A 39 -42.51 7.24 7.63
CA TRP A 39 -42.98 6.51 6.45
C TRP A 39 -43.76 5.22 6.80
N SER A 40 -44.74 4.89 5.97
CA SER A 40 -45.63 3.72 6.12
C SER A 40 -44.94 2.35 6.11
N GLY A 41 -43.68 2.28 5.65
CA GLY A 41 -42.93 1.04 5.50
C GLY A 41 -43.25 0.23 4.23
N SER A 42 -44.21 0.67 3.40
CA SER A 42 -44.67 -0.09 2.23
C SER A 42 -44.30 0.57 0.91
N TRP A 43 -43.68 -0.21 0.01
CA TRP A 43 -43.29 0.22 -1.34
C TRP A 43 -44.41 0.08 -2.38
N LEU A 44 -45.59 -0.43 -1.99
CA LEU A 44 -46.66 -0.73 -2.93
C LEU A 44 -47.46 0.52 -3.32
N GLY A 45 -47.51 0.84 -4.61
CA GLY A 45 -48.38 1.89 -5.15
C GLY A 45 -48.32 3.19 -4.33
N TYR A 46 -49.49 3.74 -3.99
CA TYR A 46 -49.58 4.97 -3.20
C TYR A 46 -49.04 4.85 -1.77
N HIS A 47 -48.94 3.63 -1.20
CA HIS A 47 -48.37 3.44 0.15
C HIS A 47 -46.94 3.95 0.24
N SER A 48 -46.18 3.91 -0.87
CA SER A 48 -44.82 4.47 -0.96
C SER A 48 -44.76 5.97 -0.64
N CYS A 49 -45.89 6.66 -0.76
CA CYS A 49 -46.07 8.07 -0.46
C CYS A 49 -46.90 8.34 0.81
N VAL A 50 -47.20 7.32 1.61
CA VAL A 50 -47.89 7.49 2.88
C VAL A 50 -46.88 7.71 4.00
N TYR A 51 -47.06 8.82 4.70
CA TYR A 51 -46.26 9.21 5.86
C TYR A 51 -47.20 9.66 6.99
N TYR A 52 -46.72 9.64 8.22
CA TYR A 52 -47.44 10.22 9.32
C TYR A 52 -47.52 11.75 9.13
N ASN A 53 -48.60 12.36 9.63
CA ASN A 53 -48.88 13.77 9.43
C ASN A 53 -47.69 14.66 9.86
N ASN A 54 -47.47 15.73 9.11
CA ASN A 54 -46.30 16.62 9.20
C ASN A 54 -44.93 15.94 9.08
N LEU A 55 -44.86 14.70 8.55
CA LEU A 55 -43.64 13.90 8.45
C LEU A 55 -43.00 13.64 9.83
N GLU A 56 -43.81 13.62 10.90
CA GLU A 56 -43.37 13.35 12.26
C GLU A 56 -43.28 11.84 12.55
N THR A 57 -42.50 11.45 13.55
CA THR A 57 -42.46 10.03 13.96
C THR A 57 -43.81 9.64 14.57
N PRO A 58 -44.45 8.54 14.12
CA PRO A 58 -45.74 8.13 14.65
C PRO A 58 -45.64 7.82 16.16
N PRO A 59 -46.61 8.27 16.98
CA PRO A 59 -46.64 7.98 18.41
C PRO A 59 -46.97 6.51 18.68
N ALA A 60 -46.73 6.06 19.90
CA ALA A 60 -47.08 4.70 20.32
C ALA A 60 -48.58 4.42 20.09
N GLY A 61 -48.86 3.30 19.40
CA GLY A 61 -50.23 2.89 19.04
C GLY A 61 -50.70 3.35 17.66
N ALA A 62 -49.98 4.27 17.00
CA ALA A 62 -50.19 4.54 15.58
C ALA A 62 -49.56 3.43 14.73
N HIS A 63 -50.29 2.94 13.74
CA HIS A 63 -49.86 1.85 12.89
C HIS A 63 -50.47 1.98 11.49
N PHE A 64 -49.62 1.95 10.46
CA PHE A 64 -50.09 1.84 9.08
C PHE A 64 -50.33 0.38 8.72
N SER A 65 -51.57 0.04 8.37
CA SER A 65 -51.93 -1.32 7.95
C SER A 65 -51.61 -1.49 6.48
N THR A 66 -50.50 -2.17 6.14
CA THR A 66 -50.15 -2.46 4.74
C THR A 66 -51.15 -3.40 4.07
N GLU A 67 -51.87 -4.21 4.85
CA GLU A 67 -52.93 -5.10 4.37
C GLU A 67 -54.18 -4.30 3.94
N TRP A 68 -54.56 -3.28 4.70
CA TRP A 68 -55.86 -2.60 4.51
C TRP A 68 -55.73 -1.16 4.00
N GLY A 69 -54.54 -0.58 4.02
CA GLY A 69 -54.22 0.74 3.51
C GLY A 69 -54.76 1.90 4.36
N LEU A 70 -54.80 3.09 3.74
CA LEU A 70 -55.21 4.34 4.39
C LEU A 70 -56.74 4.54 4.41
N TYR A 71 -57.46 3.96 3.44
CA TYR A 71 -58.88 4.26 3.19
C TYR A 71 -59.79 3.05 3.46
N SER A 72 -59.45 2.21 4.44
CA SER A 72 -60.15 0.96 4.69
C SER A 72 -61.56 1.21 5.24
N ARG A 73 -62.55 0.48 4.72
CA ARG A 73 -63.91 0.49 5.31
C ARG A 73 -64.00 -0.32 6.61
N TYR A 74 -62.92 -1.02 6.97
CA TYR A 74 -62.83 -1.88 8.15
C TYR A 74 -62.12 -1.22 9.33
N ASP A 75 -61.85 0.10 9.27
CA ASP A 75 -61.27 0.88 10.37
C ASP A 75 -62.09 0.72 11.66
N ALA A 76 -63.42 0.70 11.54
CA ALA A 76 -64.35 0.50 12.67
C ALA A 76 -64.23 -0.88 13.35
N LEU A 77 -63.61 -1.87 12.68
CA LEU A 77 -63.31 -3.20 13.23
C LEU A 77 -61.87 -3.32 13.75
N GLY A 78 -61.11 -2.22 13.76
CA GLY A 78 -59.71 -2.18 14.21
C GLY A 78 -58.73 -2.88 13.27
N MET A 79 -59.11 -3.16 12.02
CA MET A 79 -58.26 -3.86 11.04
C MET A 79 -57.47 -2.90 10.13
N GLY A 80 -57.91 -1.64 10.04
CA GLY A 80 -57.27 -0.61 9.22
C GLY A 80 -56.10 0.11 9.89
N SER A 81 -55.70 1.23 9.29
CA SER A 81 -54.62 2.06 9.83
C SER A 81 -55.10 2.85 11.05
N THR A 82 -54.24 3.02 12.05
CA THR A 82 -54.52 3.79 13.27
C THR A 82 -53.59 5.00 13.36
N GLY A 83 -54.15 6.17 13.70
CA GLY A 83 -53.42 7.44 13.79
C GLY A 83 -53.48 8.27 12.51
N ASP A 84 -52.83 9.44 12.55
CA ASP A 84 -52.93 10.49 11.52
C ASP A 84 -51.98 10.24 10.34
N TRP A 85 -52.20 9.13 9.61
CA TRP A 85 -51.48 8.86 8.37
C TRP A 85 -52.01 9.70 7.22
N VAL A 86 -51.12 10.18 6.36
CA VAL A 86 -51.43 11.08 5.25
C VAL A 86 -50.71 10.60 3.98
N GLU A 87 -51.43 10.60 2.86
CA GLU A 87 -50.84 10.42 1.54
C GLU A 87 -50.29 11.77 1.06
N TYR A 88 -48.99 11.85 0.84
CA TYR A 88 -48.32 13.03 0.31
C TYR A 88 -48.12 12.94 -1.19
N ALA A 89 -48.11 14.07 -1.90
CA ALA A 89 -47.60 14.06 -3.26
C ALA A 89 -46.10 13.74 -3.26
N PHE A 90 -45.68 12.91 -4.21
CA PHE A 90 -44.29 12.44 -4.28
C PHE A 90 -43.26 13.58 -4.27
N LYS A 91 -43.53 14.64 -5.04
CA LYS A 91 -42.64 15.80 -5.17
C LYS A 91 -42.61 16.64 -3.89
N ASP A 92 -43.70 16.71 -3.14
CA ASP A 92 -43.78 17.55 -1.95
C ASP A 92 -42.86 17.02 -0.85
N VAL A 93 -42.76 15.70 -0.70
CA VAL A 93 -41.81 15.08 0.25
C VAL A 93 -40.36 15.33 -0.18
N ILE A 94 -40.05 15.25 -1.48
CA ILE A 94 -38.70 15.56 -1.98
C ILE A 94 -38.36 17.02 -1.74
N ASN A 95 -39.27 17.94 -2.10
CA ASN A 95 -39.08 19.38 -1.92
C ASN A 95 -38.91 19.73 -0.45
N TYR A 96 -39.71 19.14 0.44
CA TYR A 96 -39.55 19.30 1.89
C TYR A 96 -38.15 18.91 2.35
N ILE A 97 -37.65 17.74 1.94
CA ILE A 97 -36.29 17.29 2.30
C ILE A 97 -35.22 18.25 1.74
N GLN A 98 -35.37 18.72 0.49
CA GLN A 98 -34.46 19.70 -0.10
C GLN A 98 -34.46 21.02 0.68
N GLU A 99 -35.64 21.54 1.02
CA GLU A 99 -35.79 22.80 1.76
C GLU A 99 -35.19 22.70 3.16
N GLN A 100 -35.45 21.62 3.89
CA GLN A 100 -34.86 21.39 5.21
C GLN A 100 -33.33 21.25 5.15
N ALA A 101 -32.79 20.68 4.06
CA ALA A 101 -31.35 20.56 3.85
C ALA A 101 -30.69 21.88 3.39
N GLY A 102 -31.47 22.94 3.16
CA GLY A 102 -30.98 24.23 2.68
C GLY A 102 -30.82 24.32 1.16
N ASN A 103 -31.56 23.51 0.41
CA ASN A 103 -31.59 23.43 -1.06
C ASN A 103 -30.20 23.27 -1.70
N PRO A 104 -29.44 22.21 -1.34
CA PRO A 104 -28.11 21.98 -1.90
C PRO A 104 -28.18 21.73 -3.42
N ASP A 105 -27.26 22.32 -4.17
CA ASP A 105 -27.16 22.06 -5.61
C ASP A 105 -26.46 20.73 -5.88
N LEU A 106 -27.14 19.84 -6.61
CA LEU A 106 -26.61 18.54 -7.00
C LEU A 106 -25.92 18.57 -8.36
N SER A 107 -25.97 19.69 -9.10
CA SER A 107 -25.54 19.76 -10.49
C SER A 107 -24.02 19.59 -10.65
N GLU A 108 -23.21 20.26 -9.83
CA GLU A 108 -21.75 20.12 -9.84
C GLU A 108 -21.30 18.77 -9.26
N PRO A 109 -21.72 18.35 -8.05
CA PRO A 109 -21.35 17.04 -7.50
C PRO A 109 -21.72 15.87 -8.42
N SER A 110 -22.84 15.95 -9.13
CA SER A 110 -23.22 14.91 -10.10
C SER A 110 -22.28 14.87 -11.30
N LYS A 111 -21.84 16.02 -11.82
CA LYS A 111 -20.86 16.08 -12.92
C LYS A 111 -19.50 15.54 -12.48
N ASP A 112 -19.04 15.94 -11.31
CA ASP A 112 -17.73 15.49 -10.80
C ASP A 112 -17.74 14.01 -10.39
N SER A 113 -18.88 13.48 -9.93
CA SER A 113 -19.05 12.03 -9.71
C SER A 113 -18.90 11.23 -11.01
N ILE A 114 -19.36 11.76 -12.15
CA ILE A 114 -19.17 11.11 -13.47
C ILE A 114 -17.69 11.13 -13.85
N LYS A 115 -17.01 12.27 -13.73
CA LYS A 115 -15.56 12.37 -13.99
C LYS A 115 -14.75 11.44 -13.09
N ALA A 116 -15.12 11.34 -11.81
CA ALA A 116 -14.48 10.43 -10.86
C ALA A 116 -14.63 8.96 -11.29
N LYS A 117 -15.80 8.55 -11.82
CA LYS A 117 -16.02 7.20 -12.35
C LYS A 117 -15.10 6.91 -13.55
N GLU A 118 -15.03 7.83 -14.50
CA GLU A 118 -14.14 7.73 -15.66
C GLU A 118 -12.66 7.62 -15.22
N ALA A 119 -12.24 8.47 -14.27
CA ALA A 119 -10.89 8.42 -13.72
C ALA A 119 -10.57 7.12 -12.99
N ILE A 120 -11.54 6.55 -12.25
CA ILE A 120 -11.39 5.25 -11.57
C ILE A 120 -11.13 4.14 -12.59
N ASP A 121 -11.92 4.08 -13.66
CA ASP A 121 -11.79 3.05 -14.69
C ASP A 121 -10.45 3.17 -15.43
N ASP A 122 -10.07 4.39 -15.80
CA ASP A 122 -8.77 4.67 -16.43
C ASP A 122 -7.59 4.26 -15.54
N VAL A 123 -7.60 4.65 -14.26
CA VAL A 123 -6.49 4.38 -13.34
C VAL A 123 -6.35 2.89 -13.07
N LYS A 124 -7.47 2.15 -12.95
CA LYS A 124 -7.43 0.69 -12.86
C LYS A 124 -6.78 0.07 -14.09
N HIS A 125 -7.23 0.47 -15.27
CA HIS A 125 -6.72 -0.05 -16.53
C HIS A 125 -5.23 0.23 -16.71
N ASN A 126 -4.81 1.48 -16.49
CA ASN A 126 -3.42 1.89 -16.61
C ASN A 126 -2.52 1.21 -15.58
N THR A 127 -2.97 1.11 -14.33
CA THR A 127 -2.23 0.41 -13.27
C THR A 127 -2.01 -1.05 -13.64
N LEU A 128 -3.05 -1.76 -14.10
CA LEU A 128 -2.91 -3.14 -14.58
C LEU A 128 -1.95 -3.25 -15.75
N ALA A 129 -2.08 -2.38 -16.76
CA ALA A 129 -1.22 -2.39 -17.94
C ALA A 129 0.27 -2.19 -17.56
N LEU A 130 0.55 -1.24 -16.66
CA LEU A 130 1.89 -0.99 -16.15
C LEU A 130 2.48 -2.22 -15.45
N ILE A 131 1.72 -2.86 -14.54
CA ILE A 131 2.20 -4.03 -13.81
C ILE A 131 2.40 -5.24 -14.75
N HIS A 132 1.46 -5.49 -15.66
CA HIS A 132 1.55 -6.60 -16.62
C HIS A 132 2.73 -6.45 -17.59
N SER A 133 3.03 -5.22 -18.05
CA SER A 133 4.13 -4.98 -18.99
C SER A 133 5.51 -5.39 -18.47
N GLN A 134 5.64 -5.60 -17.16
CA GLN A 134 6.90 -5.89 -16.47
C GLN A 134 7.01 -7.35 -16.02
N GLY A 135 5.98 -8.16 -16.23
CA GLY A 135 5.98 -9.58 -15.82
C GLY A 135 6.05 -9.79 -14.30
N LEU A 136 5.71 -8.78 -13.48
CA LEU A 136 5.91 -8.79 -12.03
C LEU A 136 4.92 -9.69 -11.26
N ILE A 137 3.87 -10.20 -11.92
CA ILE A 137 2.73 -10.85 -11.25
C ILE A 137 2.98 -12.33 -10.97
N GLU A 138 3.71 -13.04 -11.84
CA GLU A 138 3.66 -14.52 -11.90
C GLU A 138 4.17 -15.24 -10.65
N ASN A 139 4.92 -14.57 -9.77
CA ASN A 139 5.47 -15.16 -8.54
C ASN A 139 5.25 -14.30 -7.28
N ASP A 140 4.44 -13.24 -7.33
CA ASP A 140 4.25 -12.32 -6.21
C ASP A 140 2.81 -12.35 -5.67
N GLY A 141 2.59 -13.24 -4.69
CA GLY A 141 1.29 -13.43 -4.06
C GLY A 141 0.80 -12.23 -3.22
N PHE A 142 1.69 -11.30 -2.84
CA PHE A 142 1.27 -10.07 -2.15
C PHE A 142 0.79 -9.03 -3.15
N LEU A 143 1.52 -8.83 -4.24
CA LEU A 143 1.12 -7.95 -5.35
C LEU A 143 -0.20 -8.41 -5.96
N GLN A 144 -0.39 -9.72 -6.14
CA GLN A 144 -1.64 -10.29 -6.64
C GLN A 144 -2.83 -9.91 -5.74
N LYS A 145 -2.69 -9.99 -4.41
CA LYS A 145 -3.75 -9.58 -3.47
C LYS A 145 -4.07 -8.09 -3.57
N LEU A 146 -3.07 -7.23 -3.77
CA LEU A 146 -3.29 -5.80 -3.97
C LEU A 146 -4.03 -5.51 -5.28
N ILE A 147 -3.73 -6.26 -6.34
CA ILE A 147 -4.45 -6.17 -7.61
C ILE A 147 -5.90 -6.62 -7.44
N GLU A 148 -6.15 -7.74 -6.78
CA GLU A 148 -7.51 -8.21 -6.49
C GLU A 148 -8.30 -7.18 -5.65
N GLU A 149 -7.66 -6.58 -4.64
CA GLU A 149 -8.24 -5.49 -3.84
C GLU A 149 -8.61 -4.30 -4.72
N MET A 150 -7.72 -3.88 -5.62
CA MET A 150 -7.93 -2.80 -6.59
C MET A 150 -9.10 -3.08 -7.54
N GLU A 151 -9.15 -4.27 -8.15
CA GLU A 151 -10.19 -4.66 -9.08
C GLU A 151 -11.56 -4.71 -8.39
N SER A 152 -11.60 -5.12 -7.13
CA SER A 152 -12.83 -5.23 -6.33
C SER A 152 -13.52 -3.91 -6.00
N VAL A 153 -12.84 -2.76 -6.17
CA VAL A 153 -13.43 -1.43 -5.94
C VAL A 153 -14.62 -1.21 -6.88
N LYS A 154 -15.83 -1.01 -6.34
CA LYS A 154 -17.04 -0.77 -7.14
C LYS A 154 -17.55 0.64 -6.95
N VAL A 155 -18.23 1.16 -7.96
CA VAL A 155 -18.93 2.44 -7.89
C VAL A 155 -20.43 2.25 -8.15
N PRO A 156 -21.21 1.84 -7.13
CA PRO A 156 -22.65 1.62 -7.31
C PRO A 156 -23.38 2.91 -7.70
N SER A 157 -24.35 2.77 -8.60
CA SER A 157 -25.25 3.84 -9.02
C SER A 157 -26.43 4.02 -8.06
N LYS A 158 -27.18 5.11 -8.23
CA LYS A 158 -28.48 5.31 -7.56
C LYS A 158 -29.40 4.10 -7.71
N ASP A 159 -29.48 3.53 -8.91
CA ASP A 159 -30.37 2.40 -9.18
C ASP A 159 -29.90 1.12 -8.49
N ASP A 160 -28.59 0.94 -8.31
CA ASP A 160 -28.03 -0.18 -7.54
C ASP A 160 -28.39 -0.07 -6.05
N PHE A 161 -28.33 1.14 -5.49
CA PHE A 161 -28.76 1.40 -4.11
C PHE A 161 -30.29 1.26 -3.93
N LEU A 162 -31.08 1.68 -4.91
CA LEU A 162 -32.53 1.48 -4.89
C LEU A 162 -32.88 -0.01 -4.95
N LYS A 163 -32.24 -0.76 -5.86
CA LYS A 163 -32.43 -2.21 -5.96
C LYS A 163 -32.03 -2.95 -4.69
N SER A 164 -30.94 -2.55 -4.03
CA SER A 164 -30.50 -3.18 -2.80
C SER A 164 -31.41 -2.87 -1.59
N SER A 165 -32.14 -1.75 -1.66
CA SER A 165 -33.11 -1.32 -0.65
C SER A 165 -34.49 -1.98 -0.80
N LEU A 166 -34.74 -2.70 -1.88
CA LEU A 166 -36.03 -3.34 -2.12
C LEU A 166 -36.35 -4.38 -1.04
N PRO A 167 -37.62 -4.49 -0.61
CA PRO A 167 -38.04 -5.50 0.34
C PRO A 167 -37.85 -6.90 -0.25
N ARG A 168 -37.41 -7.85 0.58
CA ARG A 168 -37.28 -9.26 0.20
C ARG A 168 -38.57 -10.01 0.49
N GLY A 169 -39.04 -10.81 -0.46
CA GLY A 169 -40.23 -11.66 -0.31
C GLY A 169 -41.46 -11.12 -1.04
N GLN A 170 -42.57 -11.84 -0.90
CA GLN A 170 -43.83 -11.48 -1.55
C GLN A 170 -44.54 -10.37 -0.77
N LEU A 171 -44.77 -9.23 -1.41
CA LEU A 171 -45.65 -8.19 -0.89
C LEU A 171 -47.09 -8.53 -1.27
N SER A 172 -48.00 -8.45 -0.30
CA SER A 172 -49.44 -8.68 -0.50
C SER A 172 -50.23 -7.61 0.23
N THR A 173 -51.32 -7.16 -0.37
CA THR A 173 -52.24 -6.20 0.23
C THR A 173 -53.67 -6.55 -0.17
N ARG A 174 -54.62 -6.25 0.70
CA ARG A 174 -56.07 -6.31 0.44
C ARG A 174 -56.64 -4.93 0.15
N ASP A 175 -55.82 -3.87 0.18
CA ASP A 175 -56.24 -2.54 -0.23
C ASP A 175 -56.47 -2.51 -1.76
N GLN A 176 -57.73 -2.33 -2.14
CA GLN A 176 -58.17 -2.29 -3.53
C GLN A 176 -57.72 -1.00 -4.25
N ARG A 177 -57.28 0.04 -3.54
CA ARG A 177 -56.76 1.27 -4.12
C ARG A 177 -55.28 1.19 -4.48
N VAL A 178 -54.57 0.16 -4.01
CA VAL A 178 -53.15 -0.01 -4.30
C VAL A 178 -52.96 -0.61 -5.69
N GLU A 179 -52.26 0.13 -6.54
CA GLU A 179 -51.60 -0.48 -7.69
C GLU A 179 -50.54 -1.46 -7.21
N HIS A 180 -50.59 -2.72 -7.66
CA HIS A 180 -49.64 -3.78 -7.30
C HIS A 180 -48.29 -3.61 -8.01
N LYS A 181 -47.72 -2.40 -7.93
CA LYS A 181 -46.42 -2.03 -8.44
C LYS A 181 -45.55 -1.56 -7.29
N ILE A 182 -44.27 -1.89 -7.36
CA ILE A 182 -43.27 -1.34 -6.45
C ILE A 182 -42.94 0.07 -6.93
N ILE A 183 -43.10 1.04 -6.05
CA ILE A 183 -42.74 2.43 -6.23
C ILE A 183 -41.72 2.79 -5.15
N ASN A 184 -40.62 3.41 -5.56
CA ASN A 184 -39.56 3.83 -4.63
C ASN A 184 -40.07 5.00 -3.77
N PRO A 185 -40.02 4.92 -2.43
CA PRO A 185 -40.45 6.03 -1.57
C PRO A 185 -39.65 7.31 -1.81
N PRO A 186 -40.27 8.50 -1.75
CA PRO A 186 -39.60 9.79 -1.94
C PRO A 186 -38.27 9.96 -1.18
N HIS A 187 -38.26 9.73 0.14
CA HIS A 187 -37.05 9.89 0.96
C HIS A 187 -35.94 8.90 0.55
N LYS A 188 -36.29 7.65 0.17
CA LYS A 188 -35.31 6.68 -0.37
C LYS A 188 -34.73 7.10 -1.70
N VAL A 189 -35.53 7.73 -2.56
CA VAL A 189 -35.02 8.29 -3.82
C VAL A 189 -34.00 9.39 -3.57
N VAL A 190 -34.21 10.24 -2.56
CA VAL A 190 -33.22 11.25 -2.14
C VAL A 190 -31.95 10.57 -1.62
N GLU A 191 -32.07 9.66 -0.65
CA GLU A 191 -30.93 8.94 -0.07
C GLU A 191 -30.07 8.25 -1.14
N CYS A 192 -30.70 7.45 -2.00
CA CYS A 192 -29.99 6.71 -3.03
C CYS A 192 -29.40 7.61 -4.12
N THR A 193 -29.96 8.81 -4.33
CA THR A 193 -29.35 9.81 -5.22
C THR A 193 -28.04 10.30 -4.63
N VAL A 194 -28.03 10.66 -3.34
CA VAL A 194 -26.80 11.09 -2.65
C VAL A 194 -25.77 9.97 -2.64
N TYR A 195 -26.15 8.75 -2.24
CA TYR A 195 -25.23 7.61 -2.25
C TYR A 195 -24.63 7.33 -3.62
N GLY A 196 -25.41 7.45 -4.70
CA GLY A 196 -24.93 7.25 -6.07
C GLY A 196 -23.96 8.33 -6.54
N ILE A 197 -24.03 9.55 -5.98
CA ILE A 197 -23.09 10.64 -6.22
C ILE A 197 -21.81 10.38 -5.42
N THR A 198 -21.94 10.18 -4.10
CA THR A 198 -20.80 10.09 -3.18
C THR A 198 -20.01 8.79 -3.31
N SER A 199 -20.61 7.72 -3.83
CA SER A 199 -19.94 6.43 -4.03
C SER A 199 -18.69 6.55 -4.90
N ALA A 200 -18.70 7.44 -5.90
CA ALA A 200 -17.56 7.67 -6.79
C ALA A 200 -16.37 8.29 -6.04
N PHE A 201 -16.61 9.29 -5.21
CA PHE A 201 -15.56 9.95 -4.42
C PHE A 201 -14.97 9.00 -3.37
N LEU A 202 -15.82 8.22 -2.69
CA LEU A 202 -15.38 7.19 -1.73
C LEU A 202 -14.55 6.09 -2.42
N ALA A 203 -14.97 5.65 -3.61
CA ALA A 203 -14.25 4.67 -4.39
C ALA A 203 -12.90 5.23 -4.91
N ALA A 204 -12.86 6.48 -5.36
CA ALA A 204 -11.63 7.15 -5.77
C ALA A 204 -10.62 7.22 -4.61
N GLY A 205 -11.07 7.60 -3.41
CA GLY A 205 -10.21 7.61 -2.23
C GLY A 205 -9.71 6.23 -1.80
N SER A 206 -10.52 5.19 -1.99
CA SER A 206 -10.10 3.81 -1.74
C SER A 206 -9.06 3.33 -2.76
N LEU A 207 -9.32 3.56 -4.05
CA LEU A 207 -8.42 3.21 -5.15
C LEU A 207 -7.08 3.96 -5.04
N TYR A 208 -7.11 5.26 -4.74
CA TYR A 208 -5.92 6.08 -4.48
C TYR A 208 -4.97 5.42 -3.48
N LYS A 209 -5.51 4.99 -2.31
CA LYS A 209 -4.73 4.33 -1.26
C LYS A 209 -4.17 2.99 -1.71
N ILE A 210 -4.92 2.22 -2.48
CA ILE A 210 -4.48 0.92 -3.00
C ILE A 210 -3.33 1.10 -3.99
N VAL A 211 -3.45 2.01 -4.97
CA VAL A 211 -2.39 2.29 -5.96
C VAL A 211 -1.14 2.83 -5.28
N GLN A 212 -1.27 3.68 -4.25
CA GLN A 212 -0.13 4.11 -3.44
C GLN A 212 0.58 2.96 -2.72
N ARG A 213 -0.18 1.99 -2.17
CA ARG A 213 0.40 0.79 -1.55
C ARG A 213 1.17 -0.06 -2.57
N ILE A 214 0.61 -0.25 -3.77
CA ILE A 214 1.28 -0.95 -4.87
C ILE A 214 2.57 -0.22 -5.24
N SER A 215 2.51 1.09 -5.47
CA SER A 215 3.68 1.90 -5.81
C SER A 215 4.78 1.78 -4.75
N LYS A 216 4.45 1.95 -3.46
CA LYS A 216 5.42 1.82 -2.36
C LYS A 216 6.05 0.43 -2.29
N TYR A 217 5.26 -0.61 -2.55
CA TYR A 217 5.76 -1.98 -2.59
C TYR A 217 6.78 -2.17 -3.73
N LEU A 218 6.45 -1.73 -4.94
CA LEU A 218 7.37 -1.79 -6.09
C LEU A 218 8.63 -0.94 -5.88
N GLN A 219 8.51 0.23 -5.25
CA GLN A 219 9.66 1.06 -4.87
C GLN A 219 10.64 0.30 -3.97
N ASN A 220 10.11 -0.45 -2.99
CA ASN A 220 10.94 -1.23 -2.08
C ASN A 220 11.62 -2.41 -2.80
N LEU A 221 10.91 -3.07 -3.73
CA LEU A 221 11.48 -4.13 -4.57
C LEU A 221 12.62 -3.58 -5.44
N GLU A 222 12.40 -2.47 -6.15
CA GLU A 222 13.43 -1.83 -6.96
C GLU A 222 14.64 -1.41 -6.10
N SER A 223 14.41 -0.88 -4.90
CA SER A 223 15.49 -0.48 -3.99
C SER A 223 16.30 -1.68 -3.50
N LYS A 224 15.64 -2.82 -3.23
CA LYS A 224 16.30 -4.06 -2.83
C LYS A 224 17.13 -4.63 -3.97
N MET A 225 16.56 -4.71 -5.18
CA MET A 225 17.27 -5.17 -6.38
C MET A 225 18.47 -4.28 -6.69
N ALA A 226 18.34 -2.95 -6.57
CA ALA A 226 19.45 -2.03 -6.78
C ALA A 226 20.57 -2.17 -5.74
N ILE A 227 20.27 -2.65 -4.52
CA ILE A 227 21.29 -2.98 -3.52
C ILE A 227 21.97 -4.30 -3.90
N GLU A 228 21.21 -5.32 -4.30
CA GLU A 228 21.74 -6.63 -4.72
C GLU A 228 22.61 -6.53 -5.98
N GLU A 229 22.19 -5.77 -7.00
CA GLU A 229 22.98 -5.53 -8.23
C GLU A 229 24.27 -4.75 -7.97
N ARG A 230 24.33 -3.98 -6.87
CA ARG A 230 25.52 -3.22 -6.48
C ARG A 230 26.57 -4.08 -5.79
N ILE A 231 26.27 -5.32 -5.42
CA ILE A 231 27.23 -6.22 -4.79
C ILE A 231 27.83 -7.07 -5.90
N GLY A 232 29.15 -6.96 -6.11
CA GLY A 232 29.82 -7.74 -7.15
C GLY A 232 29.99 -9.20 -6.74
N THR A 233 30.88 -9.94 -7.41
CA THR A 233 31.07 -11.39 -7.18
C THR A 233 32.39 -11.74 -6.48
N ASN A 234 33.33 -10.81 -6.41
CA ASN A 234 34.72 -11.11 -6.05
C ASN A 234 34.96 -10.98 -4.54
N ILE A 235 35.85 -11.79 -4.01
CA ILE A 235 36.38 -11.61 -2.65
C ILE A 235 37.51 -10.59 -2.71
N PHE A 236 37.32 -9.41 -2.13
CA PHE A 236 38.40 -8.43 -1.97
C PHE A 236 39.32 -8.83 -0.81
N ILE A 237 40.62 -8.80 -1.05
CA ILE A 237 41.64 -9.03 -0.02
C ILE A 237 42.46 -7.75 0.13
N GLY A 238 42.15 -6.98 1.19
CA GLY A 238 42.92 -5.83 1.62
C GLY A 238 44.05 -6.29 2.53
N HIS A 239 45.26 -5.80 2.36
CA HIS A 239 46.40 -6.30 3.14
C HIS A 239 47.52 -5.28 3.30
N GLY A 240 48.30 -5.45 4.37
CA GLY A 240 49.54 -4.73 4.64
C GLY A 240 50.74 -5.29 3.86
N ARG A 241 51.91 -5.34 4.49
CA ARG A 241 53.12 -5.90 3.89
C ARG A 241 53.26 -7.42 4.06
N SER A 242 52.50 -7.99 5.00
CA SER A 242 52.58 -9.40 5.37
C SER A 242 52.39 -10.30 4.16
N HIS A 243 52.94 -11.50 4.24
CA HIS A 243 52.70 -12.55 3.24
C HIS A 243 51.47 -13.40 3.56
N ASP A 244 50.85 -13.24 4.73
CA ASP A 244 49.67 -14.01 5.18
C ASP A 244 48.51 -13.94 4.16
N TRP A 245 48.30 -12.79 3.52
CA TRP A 245 47.23 -12.65 2.52
C TRP A 245 47.39 -13.62 1.35
N ARG A 246 48.60 -14.11 1.06
CA ARG A 246 48.84 -15.09 -0.02
C ARG A 246 48.22 -16.43 0.32
N ASP A 247 48.35 -16.87 1.56
CA ASP A 247 47.73 -18.13 2.03
C ASP A 247 46.20 -18.00 1.99
N LEU A 248 45.66 -16.85 2.40
CA LEU A 248 44.23 -16.55 2.27
C LEU A 248 43.77 -16.55 0.82
N LYS A 249 44.55 -15.95 -0.08
CA LYS A 249 44.31 -15.91 -1.51
C LYS A 249 44.34 -17.31 -2.12
N ASP A 250 45.28 -18.16 -1.74
CA ASP A 250 45.36 -19.55 -2.20
C ASP A 250 44.17 -20.36 -1.67
N PHE A 251 43.77 -20.15 -0.42
CA PHE A 251 42.55 -20.75 0.14
C PHE A 251 41.29 -20.34 -0.65
N VAL A 252 41.10 -19.05 -0.90
CA VAL A 252 39.95 -18.51 -1.65
C VAL A 252 39.95 -19.03 -3.10
N SER A 253 41.09 -18.97 -3.77
CA SER A 253 41.16 -19.22 -5.22
C SER A 253 41.36 -20.69 -5.59
N GLU A 254 42.18 -21.44 -4.85
CA GLU A 254 42.50 -22.83 -5.19
C GLU A 254 41.59 -23.82 -4.48
N ARG A 255 41.24 -23.56 -3.21
CA ARG A 255 40.41 -24.49 -2.41
C ARG A 255 38.91 -24.21 -2.55
N LEU A 256 38.51 -22.94 -2.56
CA LEU A 256 37.09 -22.56 -2.72
C LEU A 256 36.70 -22.24 -4.16
N ASN A 257 37.68 -22.07 -5.06
CA ASN A 257 37.47 -21.74 -6.48
C ASN A 257 36.62 -20.46 -6.69
N LEU A 258 36.82 -19.46 -5.82
CA LEU A 258 36.12 -18.19 -5.87
C LEU A 258 36.97 -17.11 -6.55
N PRO A 259 36.33 -16.16 -7.28
CA PRO A 259 37.04 -15.01 -7.83
C PRO A 259 37.46 -14.07 -6.71
N TRP A 260 38.63 -13.45 -6.86
CA TRP A 260 39.23 -12.60 -5.84
C TRP A 260 40.01 -11.45 -6.48
N ASP A 261 40.13 -10.37 -5.72
CA ASP A 261 40.88 -9.19 -6.09
C ASP A 261 41.78 -8.70 -4.94
N GLU A 262 43.01 -8.31 -5.27
CA GLU A 262 43.91 -7.58 -4.38
C GLU A 262 44.35 -6.26 -5.03
N PHE A 263 44.69 -5.28 -4.21
CA PHE A 263 45.06 -3.95 -4.70
C PHE A 263 46.34 -3.96 -5.56
N ASN A 264 47.25 -4.91 -5.34
CA ASN A 264 48.57 -4.92 -5.98
C ASN A 264 48.65 -5.74 -7.29
N ARG A 265 47.58 -6.42 -7.72
CA ARG A 265 47.67 -7.51 -8.72
C ARG A 265 48.24 -7.10 -10.08
N VAL A 266 48.03 -5.86 -10.56
CA VAL A 266 48.65 -5.26 -11.77
C VAL A 266 48.39 -3.74 -11.79
N GLN A 267 49.40 -2.87 -11.81
CA GLN A 267 49.17 -1.44 -12.13
C GLN A 267 48.83 -1.32 -13.63
N VAL A 268 47.57 -1.06 -13.96
CA VAL A 268 47.17 -0.79 -15.34
C VAL A 268 47.57 0.65 -15.67
N ALA A 269 48.44 0.83 -16.67
CA ALA A 269 48.90 2.16 -17.08
C ALA A 269 47.71 3.06 -17.44
N GLY A 270 47.60 4.21 -16.78
CA GLY A 270 46.57 5.23 -17.05
C GLY A 270 45.38 5.27 -16.09
N LEU A 271 45.25 4.34 -15.13
CA LEU A 271 44.24 4.41 -14.08
C LEU A 271 44.82 4.96 -12.77
N THR A 272 44.09 5.87 -12.13
CA THR A 272 44.47 6.34 -10.78
C THR A 272 44.18 5.26 -9.74
N ASN A 273 44.94 5.27 -8.64
CA ASN A 273 44.71 4.37 -7.50
C ASN A 273 43.28 4.47 -6.97
N ILE A 274 42.67 5.66 -7.01
CA ILE A 274 41.29 5.90 -6.57
C ILE A 274 40.30 5.20 -7.51
N THR A 275 40.49 5.33 -8.82
CA THR A 275 39.61 4.69 -9.83
C THR A 275 39.66 3.17 -9.72
N ARG A 276 40.85 2.60 -9.49
CA ARG A 276 41.00 1.16 -9.28
C ARG A 276 40.30 0.69 -8.02
N LEU A 277 40.48 1.40 -6.90
CA LEU A 277 39.85 1.03 -5.64
C LEU A 277 38.31 1.09 -5.75
N ALA A 278 37.77 2.09 -6.45
CA ALA A 278 36.34 2.17 -6.74
C ALA A 278 35.83 0.97 -7.56
N GLN A 279 36.58 0.53 -8.58
CA GLN A 279 36.21 -0.66 -9.36
C GLN A 279 36.19 -1.93 -8.48
N MET A 280 37.18 -2.09 -7.61
CA MET A 280 37.26 -3.24 -6.71
C MET A 280 36.14 -3.21 -5.65
N LEU A 281 35.76 -2.02 -5.17
CA LEU A 281 34.61 -1.83 -4.29
C LEU A 281 33.29 -2.24 -4.97
N ASP A 282 33.12 -1.94 -6.25
CA ASP A 282 31.93 -2.32 -7.01
C ASP A 282 31.89 -3.80 -7.39
N GLN A 283 33.06 -4.43 -7.54
CA GLN A 283 33.19 -5.85 -7.91
C GLN A 283 33.18 -6.80 -6.71
N ALA A 284 33.31 -6.30 -5.48
CA ALA A 284 33.39 -7.15 -4.31
C ALA A 284 32.02 -7.62 -3.81
N CYS A 285 31.89 -8.91 -3.50
CA CYS A 285 30.77 -9.49 -2.75
C CYS A 285 31.01 -9.46 -1.23
N ILE A 286 32.27 -9.59 -0.84
CA ILE A 286 32.76 -9.60 0.54
C ILE A 286 34.22 -9.13 0.54
N ALA A 287 34.69 -8.57 1.65
CA ALA A 287 36.06 -8.11 1.83
C ALA A 287 36.67 -8.72 3.09
N PHE A 288 37.87 -9.29 2.95
CA PHE A 288 38.73 -9.68 4.06
C PHE A 288 39.91 -8.72 4.14
N LEU A 289 40.08 -8.06 5.29
CA LEU A 289 41.11 -7.05 5.49
C LEU A 289 42.14 -7.57 6.51
N VAL A 290 43.31 -7.95 6.01
CA VAL A 290 44.39 -8.55 6.79
C VAL A 290 45.21 -7.45 7.48
N MET A 291 45.14 -7.44 8.81
CA MET A 291 45.86 -6.52 9.69
C MET A 291 46.94 -7.30 10.47
N SER A 292 48.20 -7.13 10.08
CA SER A 292 49.37 -7.76 10.71
C SER A 292 50.22 -6.76 11.50
N ALA A 293 50.98 -7.26 12.47
CA ALA A 293 51.82 -6.50 13.41
C ALA A 293 53.23 -6.20 12.86
N GLU A 294 53.34 -5.66 11.65
CA GLU A 294 54.62 -5.58 10.92
C GLU A 294 55.27 -4.18 10.84
N ASP A 295 54.51 -3.10 11.03
CA ASP A 295 55.10 -1.75 11.07
C ASP A 295 55.40 -1.39 12.54
N GLU A 296 56.67 -1.48 12.92
CA GLU A 296 57.19 -1.05 14.23
C GLU A 296 57.24 0.49 14.26
N GLN A 297 56.45 1.13 15.12
CA GLN A 297 56.57 2.57 15.37
C GLN A 297 57.67 2.86 16.40
N ALA A 298 58.17 4.10 16.40
CA ALA A 298 59.26 4.55 17.27
C ALA A 298 58.96 4.47 18.78
N ASP A 299 57.72 4.16 19.16
CA ASP A 299 57.22 3.96 20.52
C ASP A 299 57.19 2.48 20.97
N GLY A 300 57.54 1.53 20.08
CA GLY A 300 57.56 0.09 20.37
C GLY A 300 56.21 -0.60 20.19
N ASN A 301 55.17 0.12 19.75
CA ASN A 301 53.87 -0.46 19.43
C ASN A 301 53.77 -0.88 17.95
N HIS A 302 52.98 -1.93 17.70
CA HIS A 302 52.72 -2.46 16.36
C HIS A 302 51.31 -2.08 15.91
N HIS A 303 51.20 -1.05 15.07
CA HIS A 303 49.92 -0.65 14.50
C HIS A 303 49.73 -1.20 13.09
N ALA A 304 48.48 -1.55 12.75
CA ALA A 304 48.12 -1.84 11.37
C ALA A 304 48.33 -0.61 10.47
N ARG A 305 48.73 -0.87 9.22
CA ARG A 305 49.04 0.18 8.26
C ARG A 305 47.81 1.06 7.99
N MET A 306 48.02 2.38 7.98
CA MET A 306 46.94 3.36 7.82
C MET A 306 46.11 3.18 6.53
N ASN A 307 46.71 2.65 5.46
CA ASN A 307 46.00 2.30 4.23
C ASN A 307 44.96 1.19 4.43
N VAL A 308 45.28 0.16 5.21
CA VAL A 308 44.36 -0.95 5.50
C VAL A 308 43.19 -0.42 6.33
N ILE A 309 43.43 0.48 7.29
CA ILE A 309 42.36 1.12 8.08
C ILE A 309 41.42 1.93 7.18
N HIS A 310 41.95 2.66 6.19
CA HIS A 310 41.13 3.37 5.21
C HIS A 310 40.30 2.42 4.33
N GLU A 311 40.89 1.30 3.89
CA GLU A 311 40.17 0.26 3.14
C GLU A 311 39.06 -0.38 3.97
N VAL A 312 39.30 -0.64 5.27
CA VAL A 312 38.26 -1.16 6.19
C VAL A 312 37.04 -0.23 6.17
N GLY A 313 37.26 1.08 6.34
CA GLY A 313 36.17 2.07 6.32
C GLY A 313 35.45 2.14 4.97
N LEU A 314 36.18 2.08 3.85
CA LEU A 314 35.59 2.12 2.51
C LEU A 314 34.72 0.89 2.22
N PHE A 315 35.23 -0.30 2.51
CA PHE A 315 34.48 -1.54 2.27
C PHE A 315 33.31 -1.71 3.24
N GLN A 316 33.41 -1.21 4.48
CA GLN A 316 32.27 -1.15 5.40
C GLN A 316 31.18 -0.22 4.91
N GLY A 317 31.54 0.96 4.38
CA GLY A 317 30.57 1.87 3.78
C GLY A 317 29.87 1.29 2.56
N ARG A 318 30.52 0.37 1.83
CA ARG A 318 29.99 -0.21 0.59
C ARG A 318 29.25 -1.54 0.78
N LEU A 319 29.77 -2.43 1.64
CA LEU A 319 29.29 -3.81 1.84
C LEU A 319 28.60 -4.02 3.20
N GLY A 320 28.76 -3.09 4.15
CA GLY A 320 28.28 -3.25 5.53
C GLY A 320 29.21 -4.09 6.41
N PHE A 321 28.93 -4.11 7.71
CA PHE A 321 29.76 -4.75 8.74
C PHE A 321 29.78 -6.28 8.66
N GLU A 322 28.74 -6.89 8.11
CA GLU A 322 28.63 -8.35 7.99
C GLU A 322 29.52 -8.88 6.86
N ARG A 323 29.86 -8.05 5.86
CA ARG A 323 30.61 -8.45 4.66
C ARG A 323 31.98 -7.79 4.53
N ALA A 324 32.38 -6.94 5.45
CA ALA A 324 33.73 -6.38 5.53
C ALA A 324 34.40 -6.84 6.82
N ILE A 325 35.11 -7.96 6.74
CA ILE A 325 35.67 -8.68 7.89
C ILE A 325 37.14 -8.35 8.07
N VAL A 326 37.51 -7.98 9.30
CA VAL A 326 38.89 -7.75 9.69
C VAL A 326 39.52 -9.06 10.16
N LEU A 327 40.62 -9.46 9.52
CA LEU A 327 41.46 -10.57 9.98
C LEU A 327 42.63 -9.95 10.75
N LEU A 328 42.58 -10.00 12.08
CA LEU A 328 43.57 -9.36 12.94
C LEU A 328 44.58 -10.38 13.48
N GLU A 329 45.86 -10.14 13.22
CA GLU A 329 46.94 -10.92 13.80
C GLU A 329 47.06 -10.66 15.31
N GLU A 330 47.27 -11.73 16.08
CA GLU A 330 47.59 -11.61 17.50
C GLU A 330 48.88 -10.81 17.72
N GLY A 331 48.78 -9.76 18.55
CA GLY A 331 49.88 -8.82 18.82
C GLY A 331 49.86 -7.55 17.95
N CYS A 332 48.90 -7.42 17.03
CA CYS A 332 48.64 -6.16 16.33
C CYS A 332 47.68 -5.28 17.16
N GLU A 333 48.02 -3.99 17.32
CA GLU A 333 47.16 -3.06 18.04
C GLU A 333 45.90 -2.71 17.25
N GLU A 334 44.79 -2.71 17.97
CA GLU A 334 43.48 -2.29 17.49
C GLU A 334 43.44 -0.76 17.31
N PHE A 335 42.71 -0.30 16.29
CA PHE A 335 42.36 1.12 16.23
C PHE A 335 41.12 1.39 17.10
N SER A 336 41.04 2.61 17.64
CA SER A 336 40.06 3.01 18.67
C SER A 336 38.59 2.78 18.31
N ASN A 337 38.25 2.57 17.04
CA ASN A 337 36.90 2.38 16.53
C ASN A 337 36.61 0.94 16.06
N ILE A 338 37.41 -0.06 16.42
CA ILE A 338 37.18 -1.47 16.03
C ILE A 338 36.02 -2.14 16.78
N GLN A 339 35.57 -1.56 17.91
CA GLN A 339 34.50 -2.11 18.74
C GLN A 339 33.16 -2.03 18.00
N GLY A 340 32.74 -3.15 17.41
CA GLY A 340 31.55 -3.26 16.56
C GLY A 340 31.81 -3.87 15.18
N LEU A 341 33.07 -4.15 14.84
CA LEU A 341 33.45 -4.75 13.56
C LEU A 341 33.41 -6.28 13.61
N GLY A 342 33.04 -6.91 12.48
CA GLY A 342 33.27 -8.33 12.28
C GLY A 342 34.78 -8.60 12.26
N GLN A 343 35.28 -9.26 13.30
CA GLN A 343 36.70 -9.53 13.49
C GLN A 343 36.94 -11.02 13.68
N ILE A 344 37.96 -11.55 13.01
CA ILE A 344 38.50 -12.88 13.23
C ILE A 344 39.96 -12.71 13.62
N ARG A 345 40.36 -13.26 14.77
CA ARG A 345 41.75 -13.17 15.24
C ARG A 345 42.52 -14.41 14.83
N TYR A 346 43.74 -14.25 14.32
CA TYR A 346 44.59 -15.36 13.92
C TYR A 346 45.97 -15.31 14.61
N PRO A 347 46.59 -16.46 14.92
CA PRO A 347 47.91 -16.50 15.54
C PRO A 347 48.98 -15.89 14.63
N LYS A 348 50.01 -15.29 15.24
CA LYS A 348 51.11 -14.62 14.52
C LYS A 348 51.71 -15.48 13.40
N GLY A 349 51.67 -14.98 12.16
CA GLY A 349 52.15 -15.65 10.95
C GLY A 349 51.41 -16.94 10.56
N ASN A 350 50.20 -17.16 11.09
CA ASN A 350 49.41 -18.37 10.81
C ASN A 350 47.93 -18.06 10.55
N ILE A 351 47.66 -17.34 9.47
CA ILE A 351 46.28 -17.03 9.04
C ILE A 351 45.47 -18.28 8.67
N SER A 352 46.14 -19.38 8.32
CA SER A 352 45.47 -20.65 7.98
C SER A 352 44.66 -21.24 9.12
N ALA A 353 44.99 -20.88 10.37
CA ALA A 353 44.28 -21.31 11.57
C ALA A 353 42.79 -20.90 11.58
N VAL A 354 42.43 -19.85 10.84
CA VAL A 354 41.07 -19.28 10.83
C VAL A 354 40.32 -19.49 9.51
N PHE A 355 40.82 -20.35 8.63
CA PHE A 355 40.16 -20.63 7.35
C PHE A 355 38.77 -21.25 7.51
N GLU A 356 38.53 -22.00 8.58
CA GLU A 356 37.19 -22.52 8.87
C GLU A 356 36.23 -21.41 9.31
N ASP A 357 36.68 -20.45 10.11
CA ASP A 357 35.88 -19.28 10.49
C ASP A 357 35.54 -18.42 9.26
N ILE A 358 36.53 -18.21 8.37
CA ILE A 358 36.32 -17.54 7.09
C ILE A 358 35.28 -18.27 6.24
N ARG A 359 35.37 -19.60 6.16
CA ARG A 359 34.39 -20.42 5.43
C ARG A 359 32.99 -20.27 6.01
N GLN A 360 32.83 -20.31 7.32
CA GLN A 360 31.53 -20.11 7.98
C GLN A 360 30.94 -18.74 7.68
N VAL A 361 31.76 -17.68 7.60
CA VAL A 361 31.29 -16.37 7.15
C VAL A 361 30.78 -16.43 5.71
N LEU A 362 31.50 -17.09 4.80
CA LEU A 362 31.09 -17.22 3.40
C LEU A 362 29.77 -18.01 3.27
N GLU A 363 29.60 -19.09 4.04
CA GLU A 363 28.36 -19.88 4.10
C GLU A 363 27.19 -19.05 4.68
N ARG A 364 27.44 -18.28 5.76
CA ARG A 364 26.45 -17.38 6.37
C ARG A 364 25.94 -16.35 5.37
N GLU A 365 26.83 -15.79 4.55
CA GLU A 365 26.50 -14.80 3.52
C GLU A 365 26.01 -15.41 2.21
N SER A 366 25.85 -16.75 2.15
CA SER A 366 25.40 -17.49 0.96
C SER A 366 26.31 -17.27 -0.27
N ILE A 367 27.61 -17.15 -0.06
CA ILE A 367 28.63 -17.02 -1.12
C ILE A 367 29.10 -18.41 -1.59
N ILE A 368 29.12 -19.41 -0.69
CA ILE A 368 29.45 -20.82 -0.97
C ILE A 368 28.40 -21.78 -0.42
#